data_AF-A0A9E1RCX0-F1
#
_entry.id   AF-A0A9E1RCX0-F1
#
_cell.length_a   1.000
_cell.length_b   1.000
_cell.length_c   1.000
_cell.angle_alpha   90.00
_cell.angle_beta   90.00
_cell.angle_gamma   90.00
#
_symmetry.space_group_name_H-M   'P 1'
#
loop_
_entity.id
_entity.type
_entity.pdbx_description
1 polymer ?
#
loop_
_entity_poly.entity_id
_entity_poly.type
_entity_poly.pdbx_seq_one_letter_code
_entity_poly.pdbx_strand_id
1 'polypeptide(L)'
;MSTAQNKIRHCKKITFLFFFLTSGLFLISTPKTYAADICIEGLKELQKSQEVIQDKGGIWGYLEQSSNLKDQSILGLQIDGKLQRLIVSFESLCEEGKTPTPKLHGLILNLIGDARVIFNKDADRQPKDKVLENLNGLKKNIDELLAQLPG
;
A
#
# COMPACT_ATOMS: atom_id res chain seq x y z
N MET A 1 -1.32 31.12 66.63
CA MET A 1 -1.98 31.29 65.32
C MET A 1 -0.91 31.07 64.25
N SER A 2 -1.20 30.31 63.17
CA SER A 2 -0.33 30.04 62.00
C SER A 2 0.53 28.76 61.94
N THR A 3 -0.04 27.59 62.24
CA THR A 3 0.53 26.28 61.83
C THR A 3 -0.28 25.54 60.75
N ALA A 4 -1.46 26.05 60.37
CA ALA A 4 -2.38 25.36 59.45
C ALA A 4 -2.17 25.68 57.96
N GLN A 5 -1.52 26.79 57.60
CA GLN A 5 -1.44 27.24 56.20
C GLN A 5 -0.33 26.58 55.37
N ASN A 6 0.70 26.00 56.01
CA ASN A 6 1.87 25.49 55.29
C ASN A 6 1.66 24.07 54.73
N LYS A 7 0.83 23.26 55.39
CA LYS A 7 0.54 21.86 55.01
C LYS A 7 -0.30 21.76 53.72
N ILE A 8 -1.16 22.74 53.47
CA ILE A 8 -2.13 22.74 52.35
C ILE A 8 -1.45 23.08 51.02
N ARG A 9 -0.39 23.89 51.03
CA ARG A 9 0.33 24.31 49.81
C ARG A 9 1.25 23.22 49.25
N HIS A 10 1.83 22.39 50.12
CA HIS A 10 2.77 21.34 49.73
C HIS A 10 2.06 20.12 49.11
N CYS A 11 0.84 19.82 49.53
CA CYS A 11 0.04 18.71 49.01
C CYS A 11 -0.41 18.97 47.55
N LYS A 12 -0.81 20.21 47.22
CA LYS A 12 -1.22 20.60 45.86
C LYS A 12 -0.10 20.51 44.82
N LYS A 13 1.15 20.80 45.20
CA LYS A 13 2.30 20.73 44.28
C LYS A 13 2.72 19.29 43.96
N ILE A 14 2.57 18.36 44.91
CA ILE A 14 2.91 16.94 44.71
C ILE A 14 1.87 16.25 43.81
N THR A 15 0.58 16.52 44.00
CA THR A 15 -0.49 15.98 43.15
C THR A 15 -0.36 16.41 41.68
N PHE A 16 0.08 17.65 41.42
CA PHE A 16 0.29 18.15 40.06
C PHE A 16 1.49 17.50 39.36
N LEU A 17 2.52 17.12 40.11
CA LEU A 17 3.74 16.49 39.61
C LEU A 17 3.51 15.02 39.24
N PHE A 18 2.67 14.31 40.00
CA PHE A 18 2.24 12.94 39.64
C PHE A 18 1.33 12.90 38.40
N PHE A 19 0.48 13.92 38.19
CA PHE A 19 -0.38 14.00 37.01
C PHE A 19 0.43 14.25 35.72
N PHE A 20 1.50 15.03 35.80
CA PHE A 20 2.44 15.22 34.68
C PHE A 20 3.27 13.96 34.39
N LEU A 21 3.66 13.20 35.42
CA LEU A 21 4.49 12.00 35.25
C LEU A 21 3.72 10.82 34.64
N THR A 22 2.43 10.66 34.95
CA THR A 22 1.59 9.60 34.38
C THR A 22 1.08 9.93 32.97
N SER A 23 0.93 11.21 32.64
CA SER A 23 0.47 11.63 31.31
C SER A 23 1.55 11.54 30.23
N GLY A 24 2.84 11.49 30.61
CA GLY A 24 3.97 11.34 29.67
C GLY A 24 4.22 9.91 29.17
N LEU A 25 3.74 8.88 29.88
CA LEU A 25 4.00 7.48 29.51
C LEU A 25 3.12 6.93 28.37
N PHE A 26 2.05 7.63 27.97
CA PHE A 26 1.13 7.15 26.93
C PHE A 26 1.56 7.49 25.49
N LEU A 27 2.68 8.18 25.29
CA LEU A 27 3.07 8.67 23.96
C LEU A 27 4.10 7.80 23.22
N ILE A 28 4.56 6.67 23.78
CA ILE A 28 5.68 5.90 23.19
C ILE A 28 5.24 4.54 22.60
N SER A 29 4.00 4.10 22.82
CA SER A 29 3.50 2.87 22.21
C SER A 29 2.88 3.16 20.84
N THR A 30 3.72 3.27 19.81
CA THR A 30 3.24 3.05 18.44
C THR A 30 2.77 1.59 18.33
N PRO A 31 1.63 1.31 17.68
CA PRO A 31 0.94 0.06 17.92
C PRO A 31 1.50 -0.98 16.95
N LYS A 32 2.31 -1.90 17.48
CA LYS A 32 2.77 -3.11 16.78
C LYS A 32 1.60 -3.92 16.18
N THR A 33 0.38 -3.70 16.67
CA THR A 33 -0.84 -4.32 16.16
C THR A 33 -1.20 -3.86 14.75
N TYR A 34 -1.05 -2.57 14.40
CA TYR A 34 -1.31 -2.10 13.02
C TYR A 34 -0.27 -2.62 12.03
N ALA A 35 0.97 -2.77 12.50
CA ALA A 35 2.07 -3.32 11.71
C ALA A 35 1.86 -4.81 11.36
N ALA A 36 1.40 -5.60 12.33
CA ALA A 36 1.06 -7.00 12.09
C ALA A 36 -0.18 -7.14 11.18
N ASP A 37 -1.18 -6.28 11.39
CA ASP A 37 -2.42 -6.27 10.60
C ASP A 37 -2.16 -5.97 9.12
N ILE A 38 -1.35 -4.95 8.81
CA ILE A 38 -1.06 -4.60 7.42
C ILE A 38 -0.23 -5.66 6.68
N CYS A 39 0.66 -6.36 7.38
CA CYS A 39 1.47 -7.42 6.79
C CYS A 39 0.69 -8.72 6.55
N ILE A 40 -0.39 -8.95 7.28
CA ILE A 40 -1.24 -10.13 7.10
C ILE A 40 -2.41 -9.81 6.18
N GLU A 41 -3.30 -8.91 6.60
CA GLU A 41 -4.53 -8.62 5.86
C GLU A 41 -4.26 -7.71 4.66
N GLY A 42 -3.36 -6.73 4.77
CA GLY A 42 -2.97 -5.87 3.64
C GLY A 42 -2.27 -6.66 2.53
N LEU A 43 -1.28 -7.50 2.87
CA LEU A 43 -0.63 -8.36 1.87
C LEU A 43 -1.65 -9.29 1.18
N LYS A 44 -2.53 -9.92 1.96
CA LYS A 44 -3.60 -10.78 1.45
C LYS A 44 -4.59 -10.03 0.54
N GLU A 45 -4.91 -8.78 0.86
CA GLU A 45 -5.75 -7.92 0.01
C GLU A 45 -5.06 -7.63 -1.33
N LEU A 46 -3.76 -7.30 -1.32
CA LEU A 46 -2.99 -7.08 -2.56
C LEU A 46 -2.96 -8.34 -3.42
N GLN A 47 -2.65 -9.50 -2.83
CA GLN A 47 -2.60 -10.78 -3.53
C GLN A 47 -3.96 -11.14 -4.15
N LYS A 48 -5.05 -11.06 -3.39
CA LYS A 48 -6.40 -11.30 -3.91
C LYS A 48 -6.80 -10.32 -5.00
N SER A 49 -6.40 -9.06 -4.87
CA SER A 49 -6.71 -8.06 -5.88
C SER A 49 -5.99 -8.33 -7.19
N GLN A 50 -4.76 -8.83 -7.12
CA GLN A 50 -3.96 -9.27 -8.27
C GLN A 50 -4.49 -10.57 -8.89
N GLU A 51 -4.94 -11.52 -8.07
CA GLU A 51 -5.55 -12.79 -8.51
C GLU A 51 -6.74 -12.54 -9.46
N VAL A 52 -7.60 -11.56 -9.14
CA VAL A 52 -8.72 -11.15 -10.02
C VAL A 52 -8.28 -10.77 -11.45
N ILE A 53 -7.05 -10.26 -11.59
CA ILE A 53 -6.44 -9.89 -12.87
C ILE A 53 -5.81 -11.12 -13.54
N GLN A 54 -5.04 -11.87 -12.76
CA GLN A 54 -4.31 -13.07 -13.20
C GLN A 54 -5.26 -14.19 -13.66
N ASP A 55 -6.40 -14.38 -12.99
CA ASP A 55 -7.43 -15.37 -13.34
C ASP A 55 -8.00 -15.17 -14.75
N LYS A 56 -7.90 -13.95 -15.29
CA LYS A 56 -8.30 -13.61 -16.66
C LYS A 56 -7.14 -13.60 -17.65
N GLY A 57 -5.97 -14.09 -17.24
CA GLY A 57 -4.75 -14.14 -18.05
C GLY A 57 -3.84 -12.92 -17.92
N GLY A 58 -4.12 -11.98 -17.00
CA GLY A 58 -3.32 -10.77 -16.85
C GLY A 58 -3.53 -9.75 -17.97
N ILE A 59 -2.74 -8.67 -17.94
CA ILE A 59 -2.69 -7.73 -19.07
C ILE A 59 -2.10 -8.40 -20.30
N TRP A 60 -1.14 -9.31 -20.12
CA TRP A 60 -0.64 -10.15 -21.21
C TRP A 60 -1.78 -10.88 -21.93
N GLY A 61 -2.60 -11.63 -21.20
CA GLY A 61 -3.72 -12.38 -21.78
C GLY A 61 -4.78 -11.48 -22.40
N TYR A 62 -5.04 -10.33 -21.79
CA TYR A 62 -5.92 -9.29 -22.35
C TYR A 62 -5.47 -8.82 -23.74
N LEU A 63 -4.17 -8.57 -23.93
CA LEU A 63 -3.61 -8.16 -25.23
C LEU A 63 -3.53 -9.33 -26.20
N GLU A 64 -3.22 -10.53 -25.72
CA GLU A 64 -3.08 -11.74 -26.54
C GLU A 64 -4.40 -12.17 -27.19
N GLN A 65 -5.52 -11.92 -26.50
CA GLN A 65 -6.87 -12.21 -26.99
C GLN A 65 -7.41 -11.17 -27.98
N SER A 66 -6.77 -10.01 -28.08
CA SER A 66 -7.17 -8.93 -28.98
C SER A 66 -6.68 -9.15 -30.41
N SER A 67 -7.56 -8.90 -31.37
CA SER A 67 -7.20 -8.99 -32.80
C SER A 67 -6.26 -7.88 -33.27
N ASN A 68 -6.22 -6.73 -32.57
CA ASN A 68 -5.46 -5.54 -32.99
C ASN A 68 -4.32 -5.15 -32.03
N LEU A 69 -4.21 -5.79 -30.85
CA LEU A 69 -3.22 -5.48 -29.82
C LEU A 69 -2.27 -6.64 -29.46
N LYS A 70 -2.43 -7.82 -30.07
CA LYS A 70 -1.58 -8.99 -29.82
C LYS A 70 -0.09 -8.74 -30.04
N ASP A 71 0.28 -7.85 -30.97
CA ASP A 71 1.67 -7.42 -31.20
C ASP A 71 2.28 -6.68 -29.99
N GLN A 72 1.45 -6.27 -29.04
CA GLN A 72 1.82 -5.54 -27.83
C GLN A 72 1.78 -6.44 -26.58
N SER A 73 1.52 -7.74 -26.69
CA SER A 73 1.44 -8.66 -25.53
C SER A 73 2.67 -8.60 -24.61
N ILE A 74 3.87 -8.33 -25.16
CA ILE A 74 5.09 -8.16 -24.35
C ILE A 74 4.98 -6.97 -23.39
N LEU A 75 4.33 -5.88 -23.77
CA LEU A 75 4.05 -4.76 -22.87
C LEU A 75 3.19 -5.23 -21.70
N GLY A 76 2.15 -6.03 -21.98
CA GLY A 76 1.29 -6.62 -20.94
C GLY A 76 2.08 -7.48 -19.96
N LEU A 77 2.94 -8.37 -20.47
CA LEU A 77 3.79 -9.22 -19.64
C LEU A 77 4.74 -8.40 -18.74
N GLN A 78 5.29 -7.30 -19.27
CA GLN A 78 6.12 -6.40 -18.47
C GLN A 78 5.34 -5.74 -17.35
N ILE A 79 4.10 -5.30 -17.60
CA ILE A 79 3.27 -4.69 -16.57
C ILE A 79 2.88 -5.74 -15.51
N ASP A 80 2.46 -6.93 -15.93
CA ASP A 80 2.11 -8.03 -15.03
C ASP A 80 3.27 -8.37 -14.08
N GLY A 81 4.49 -8.52 -14.62
CA GLY A 81 5.68 -8.80 -13.82
C GLY A 81 6.06 -7.66 -12.87
N LYS A 82 5.84 -6.40 -13.27
CA LYS A 82 6.12 -5.23 -12.43
C LYS A 82 5.11 -5.06 -11.30
N LEU A 83 3.82 -5.30 -11.56
CA LEU A 83 2.79 -5.37 -10.51
C LEU A 83 3.12 -6.46 -9.49
N GLN A 84 3.51 -7.64 -9.96
CA GLN A 84 3.93 -8.72 -9.08
C GLN A 84 5.15 -8.31 -8.23
N ARG A 85 6.12 -7.61 -8.82
CA ARG A 85 7.30 -7.13 -8.09
C ARG A 85 6.92 -6.15 -6.97
N LEU A 86 5.93 -5.28 -7.15
CA LEU A 86 5.44 -4.40 -6.07
C LEU A 86 4.90 -5.20 -4.88
N ILE A 87 4.12 -6.26 -5.15
CA ILE A 87 3.56 -7.13 -4.10
C ILE A 87 4.68 -7.89 -3.38
N VAL A 88 5.63 -8.44 -4.14
CA VAL A 88 6.79 -9.15 -3.56
C VAL A 88 7.65 -8.20 -2.71
N SER A 89 7.92 -6.98 -3.18
CA SER A 89 8.65 -5.98 -2.38
C SER A 89 7.89 -5.61 -1.09
N PHE A 90 6.56 -5.54 -1.14
CA PHE A 90 5.74 -5.33 0.05
C PHE A 90 5.84 -6.50 1.04
N GLU A 91 5.80 -7.74 0.54
CA GLU A 91 6.00 -8.96 1.31
C GLU A 91 7.39 -9.01 1.96
N SER A 92 8.46 -8.73 1.20
CA SER A 92 9.82 -8.70 1.73
C SER A 92 10.00 -7.68 2.85
N LEU A 93 9.38 -6.50 2.73
CA LEU A 93 9.37 -5.51 3.82
C LEU A 93 8.73 -6.07 5.10
N CYS A 94 7.65 -6.85 4.98
CA CYS A 94 7.02 -7.53 6.11
C CYS A 94 7.93 -8.61 6.73
N GLU A 95 8.56 -9.44 5.90
CA GLU A 95 9.47 -10.50 6.36
C GLU A 95 10.72 -9.95 7.04
N GLU A 96 11.25 -8.82 6.56
CA GLU A 96 12.41 -8.13 7.15
C GLU A 96 12.06 -7.34 8.42
N GLY A 97 10.79 -7.30 8.83
CA GLY A 97 10.32 -6.50 9.96
C GLY A 97 10.31 -5.00 9.69
N LYS A 98 10.56 -4.56 8.45
CA LYS A 98 10.43 -3.18 7.97
C LYS A 98 8.97 -2.93 7.60
N THR A 99 8.09 -2.86 8.60
CA THR A 99 6.64 -2.74 8.41
C THR A 99 6.28 -1.73 7.29
N PRO A 100 5.61 -2.18 6.21
CA PRO A 100 5.13 -1.29 5.15
C PRO A 100 4.17 -0.22 5.69
N THR A 101 4.15 0.93 5.02
CA THR A 101 3.20 1.99 5.39
C THR A 101 1.81 1.74 4.77
N PRO A 102 0.72 2.17 5.42
CA PRO A 102 -0.62 2.16 4.81
C PRO A 102 -0.69 2.91 3.47
N LYS A 103 0.14 3.96 3.32
CA LYS A 103 0.28 4.70 2.07
C LYS A 103 0.83 3.80 0.96
N LEU A 104 1.88 3.03 1.22
CA LEU A 104 2.44 2.11 0.22
C LEU A 104 1.41 1.06 -0.18
N HIS A 105 0.72 0.46 0.79
CA HIS A 105 -0.37 -0.49 0.51
C HIS A 105 -1.42 0.12 -0.43
N GLY A 106 -1.93 1.32 -0.09
CA GLY A 106 -2.93 2.00 -0.92
C GLY A 106 -2.42 2.36 -2.32
N LEU A 107 -1.15 2.73 -2.47
CA LEU A 107 -0.56 3.00 -3.79
C LEU A 107 -0.51 1.74 -4.67
N ILE A 108 -0.09 0.60 -4.12
CA ILE A 108 -0.07 -0.67 -4.87
C ILE A 108 -1.50 -1.10 -5.22
N LEU A 109 -2.42 -1.03 -4.27
CA LEU A 109 -3.82 -1.41 -4.49
C LEU A 109 -4.48 -0.56 -5.58
N ASN A 110 -4.19 0.74 -5.62
CA ASN A 110 -4.68 1.63 -6.68
C ASN A 110 -4.15 1.25 -8.06
N LEU A 111 -2.86 0.89 -8.19
CA LEU A 111 -2.28 0.46 -9.46
C LEU A 111 -2.90 -0.86 -9.96
N ILE A 112 -3.18 -1.79 -9.05
CA ILE A 112 -3.95 -3.01 -9.37
C ILE A 112 -5.39 -2.65 -9.80
N GLY A 113 -6.00 -1.67 -9.13
CA GLY A 113 -7.30 -1.11 -9.51
C GLY A 113 -7.31 -0.50 -10.92
N ASP A 114 -6.30 0.29 -11.26
CA ASP A 114 -6.14 0.90 -12.58
C ASP A 114 -5.98 -0.16 -13.67
N ALA A 115 -5.18 -1.19 -13.42
CA ALA A 115 -5.08 -2.35 -14.29
C ALA A 115 -6.45 -3.01 -14.52
N ARG A 116 -7.25 -3.17 -13.46
CA ARG A 116 -8.62 -3.69 -13.52
C ARG A 116 -9.57 -2.85 -14.37
N VAL A 117 -9.48 -1.52 -14.27
CA VAL A 117 -10.29 -0.62 -15.10
C VAL A 117 -9.94 -0.78 -16.59
N ILE A 118 -8.67 -1.02 -16.92
CA ILE A 118 -8.23 -1.21 -18.31
C ILE A 118 -8.79 -2.51 -18.88
N PHE A 119 -8.51 -3.67 -18.25
CA PHE A 119 -8.87 -4.96 -18.86
C PHE A 119 -10.36 -5.31 -18.74
N ASN A 120 -11.12 -4.66 -17.84
CA ASN A 120 -12.59 -4.86 -17.79
C ASN A 120 -13.31 -4.28 -19.01
N LYS A 121 -12.62 -3.49 -19.85
CA LYS A 121 -13.15 -3.00 -21.11
C LYS A 121 -12.60 -3.86 -22.24
N ASP A 122 -13.48 -4.34 -23.12
CA ASP A 122 -13.10 -5.05 -24.34
C ASP A 122 -12.04 -4.27 -25.14
N ALA A 123 -10.92 -4.92 -25.43
CA ALA A 123 -9.76 -4.34 -26.10
C ALA A 123 -10.10 -3.90 -27.54
N ASP A 124 -10.85 -4.75 -28.26
CA ASP A 124 -11.15 -4.55 -29.68
C ASP A 124 -12.24 -3.49 -29.89
N ARG A 125 -12.98 -3.12 -28.83
CA ARG A 125 -13.95 -2.02 -28.84
C ARG A 125 -13.33 -0.65 -28.56
N GLN A 126 -12.04 -0.60 -28.29
CA GLN A 126 -11.32 0.63 -27.97
C GLN A 126 -10.34 0.98 -29.09
N PRO A 127 -10.11 2.29 -29.35
CA PRO A 127 -9.01 2.70 -30.23
C PRO A 127 -7.68 2.17 -29.68
N LYS A 128 -6.88 1.50 -30.54
CA LYS A 128 -5.57 0.92 -30.18
C LYS A 128 -4.71 1.91 -29.40
N ASP A 129 -4.55 3.12 -29.91
CA ASP A 129 -3.70 4.15 -29.30
C ASP A 129 -4.16 4.52 -27.88
N LYS A 130 -5.46 4.53 -27.62
CA LYS A 130 -6.01 4.82 -26.30
C LYS A 130 -5.71 3.70 -25.30
N VAL A 131 -5.79 2.44 -25.74
CA VAL A 131 -5.41 1.30 -24.89
C VAL A 131 -3.91 1.38 -24.55
N LEU A 132 -3.07 1.66 -25.54
CA LEU A 132 -1.63 1.79 -25.35
C LEU A 132 -1.25 2.99 -24.49
N GLU A 133 -1.93 4.13 -24.61
CA GLU A 133 -1.74 5.29 -23.74
C GLU A 133 -2.01 4.92 -22.27
N ASN A 134 -3.13 4.25 -21.99
CA ASN A 134 -3.48 3.81 -20.65
C ASN A 134 -2.46 2.81 -20.08
N LEU A 135 -2.03 1.84 -20.89
CA LEU A 135 -1.04 0.84 -20.47
C LEU A 135 0.33 1.45 -20.21
N ASN A 136 0.78 2.39 -21.04
CA ASN A 136 2.03 3.10 -20.84
C ASN A 136 1.97 4.01 -19.61
N GLY A 137 0.83 4.67 -19.38
CA GLY A 137 0.58 5.44 -18.16
C GLY A 137 0.66 4.56 -16.91
N LEU A 138 -0.02 3.41 -16.92
CA LEU A 138 0.04 2.43 -15.83
C LEU A 138 1.48 1.94 -15.60
N LYS A 139 2.18 1.53 -16.67
CA LYS A 139 3.58 1.09 -16.59
C LYS A 139 4.47 2.15 -15.95
N LYS A 140 4.32 3.42 -16.37
CA LYS A 140 5.08 4.54 -15.81
C LYS A 140 4.81 4.72 -14.32
N ASN A 141 3.55 4.70 -13.89
CA ASN A 141 3.21 4.87 -12.47
C ASN A 141 3.76 3.72 -11.62
N ILE A 142 3.77 2.49 -12.16
CA ILE A 142 4.40 1.34 -11.49
C ILE A 142 5.93 1.53 -11.40
N ASP A 143 6.57 1.97 -12.49
CA ASP A 143 8.01 2.24 -12.52
C ASP A 143 8.41 3.32 -11.50
N GLU A 144 7.61 4.38 -11.38
CA GLU A 144 7.80 5.46 -10.39
C GLU A 144 7.67 4.96 -8.95
N LEU A 145 6.75 4.03 -8.68
CA LEU A 145 6.60 3.44 -7.35
C LEU A 145 7.73 2.45 -7.04
N LEU A 146 8.11 1.60 -7.99
CA LEU A 146 9.22 0.66 -7.85
C LEU A 146 10.54 1.38 -7.55
N ALA A 147 10.78 2.53 -8.17
CA ALA A 147 11.98 3.34 -7.93
C ALA A 147 12.10 3.88 -6.49
N GLN A 148 10.99 3.91 -5.74
CA GLN A 148 10.95 4.34 -4.34
C GLN A 148 11.17 3.19 -3.35
N LEU A 149 11.12 1.94 -3.83
CA LEU A 149 11.28 0.75 -2.98
C LEU A 149 12.75 0.32 -2.92
N PRO A 150 13.19 -0.25 -1.79
CA PRO A 150 14.50 -0.88 -1.73
C PRO A 150 14.57 -2.02 -2.75
N GLY A 151 15.66 -2.04 -3.52
CA GLY A 151 15.90 -2.98 -4.62
C GLY A 151 16.36 -4.35 -4.18
#